data_AF-A0A935VG33-F1
#
_entry.id   AF-A0A935VG33-F1
#
_cell.length_a   1.000
_cell.length_b   1.000
_cell.length_c   1.000
_cell.angle_alpha   90.00
_cell.angle_beta   90.00
_cell.angle_gamma   90.00
#
_symmetry.space_group_name_H-M   'P 1'
#
loop_
_entity.id
_entity.type
_entity.pdbx_description
1 polymer ?
#
loop_
_entity_poly.entity_id
_entity_poly.type
_entity_poly.pdbx_seq_one_letter_code
_entity_poly.pdbx_strand_id
1 'polypeptide(L)'
;MRCILLINLIITSFSPLHINSQLNINKYLWEYPLQTNLVMDEDLTVQMRDEMQKIIETGSLLFRPINCRYSDVMNDHYTLYHEPGRLLQTVALTYPYLATAQKDSLRKFVARLFLNTTHRPWANNHLTGDAGNKREFFQSAGVWGSGLTFGQYRPTIQNVYSIWLYIYRTGDTSTVQPYYNDIRSFYNSKTAGGVDPGNIYGSMSAHIGMARLATMFQDQPQVIISTNNLTNYLTLGLDISYVDQRASHGLNGWNAPYGREYEQRQDNWVYRGYIFLNLSPEIGRYLADEVYDAIVHRHTSGMKRFPFWWLRQAQYFCRWTGDEGVGIPTEMMGMTVPIERWVLQKDFETMTTYLLSAPLGIADCYWLESAVYALESNATDHWVDIRNTPFSLDMQTAILIWKGTISDDWFNPANWDITRIPTQNDHVIIQDVINQPVIQAGMQGHAKNINISKGAQLVVKGSLNGN
;
A
#
# COMPACT_ATOMS: atom_id res chain seq x y z
N MET A 1 12.36 3.88 -70.28
CA MET A 1 13.00 4.19 -68.98
C MET A 1 12.12 5.21 -68.27
N ARG A 2 11.22 4.76 -67.39
CA ARG A 2 10.29 5.63 -66.63
C ARG A 2 10.79 5.66 -65.18
N CYS A 3 11.27 6.81 -64.71
CA CYS A 3 11.59 7.04 -63.31
C CYS A 3 10.29 7.19 -62.52
N ILE A 4 10.06 6.28 -61.58
CA ILE A 4 9.01 6.40 -60.55
C ILE A 4 9.67 7.05 -59.34
N LEU A 5 9.27 8.29 -59.03
CA LEU A 5 9.60 8.94 -57.76
C LEU A 5 8.75 8.29 -56.66
N LEU A 6 9.39 7.57 -55.74
CA LEU A 6 8.77 7.10 -54.50
C LEU A 6 8.79 8.23 -53.47
N ILE A 7 7.62 8.80 -53.18
CA ILE A 7 7.42 9.71 -52.04
C ILE A 7 7.23 8.84 -50.79
N ASN A 8 8.20 8.84 -49.90
CA ASN A 8 8.06 8.24 -48.57
C ASN A 8 7.15 9.13 -47.72
N LEU A 9 5.89 8.69 -47.55
CA LEU A 9 4.96 9.28 -46.59
C LEU A 9 5.34 8.74 -45.20
N ILE A 10 6.06 9.54 -44.41
CA ILE A 10 6.29 9.25 -42.99
C ILE A 10 4.96 9.53 -42.27
N ILE A 11 4.18 8.48 -42.00
CA ILE A 11 3.04 8.56 -41.09
C ILE A 11 3.59 8.56 -39.67
N THR A 12 3.86 9.73 -39.12
CA THR A 12 3.98 9.87 -37.66
C THR A 12 2.60 9.64 -37.07
N SER A 13 2.42 8.52 -36.38
CA SER A 13 1.26 8.28 -35.53
C SER A 13 1.28 9.30 -34.39
N PHE A 14 0.64 10.44 -34.61
CA PHE A 14 0.25 11.33 -33.51
C PHE A 14 -0.83 10.61 -32.71
N SER A 15 -0.49 10.18 -31.50
CA SER A 15 -1.48 9.89 -30.47
C SER A 15 -2.43 11.10 -30.38
N PRO A 16 -3.75 10.90 -30.21
CA PRO A 16 -4.67 12.01 -30.06
C PRO A 16 -4.19 12.88 -28.89
N LEU A 17 -3.96 14.17 -29.17
CA LEU A 17 -3.77 15.18 -28.15
C LEU A 17 -4.93 15.04 -27.15
N HIS A 18 -4.62 14.59 -25.93
CA HIS A 18 -5.53 14.76 -24.81
C HIS A 18 -5.77 16.27 -24.65
N ILE A 19 -6.99 16.69 -24.96
CA ILE A 19 -7.45 18.04 -24.65
C ILE A 19 -7.46 18.12 -23.12
N ASN A 20 -6.48 18.84 -22.56
CA ASN A 20 -6.24 19.03 -21.13
C ASN A 20 -7.53 19.39 -20.36
N SER A 21 -8.22 18.41 -19.81
CA SER A 21 -8.81 18.60 -18.49
C SER A 21 -7.66 18.57 -17.50
N GLN A 22 -7.46 19.67 -16.77
CA GLN A 22 -6.45 19.73 -15.72
C GLN A 22 -6.66 18.58 -14.72
N LEU A 23 -5.62 17.80 -14.44
CA LEU A 23 -5.67 16.70 -13.47
C LEU A 23 -6.27 17.18 -12.15
N ASN A 24 -7.25 16.44 -11.62
CA ASN A 24 -7.82 16.74 -10.31
C ASN A 24 -6.88 16.24 -9.20
N ILE A 25 -5.85 17.03 -8.89
CA ILE A 25 -4.83 16.66 -7.90
C ILE A 25 -5.44 16.41 -6.52
N ASN A 26 -6.46 17.16 -6.11
CA ASN A 26 -7.08 16.98 -4.81
C ASN A 26 -7.71 15.59 -4.64
N LYS A 27 -8.32 15.04 -5.70
CA LYS A 27 -8.88 13.69 -5.73
C LYS A 27 -7.80 12.64 -5.40
N TYR A 28 -6.62 12.73 -6.02
CA TYR A 28 -5.54 11.78 -5.78
C TYR A 28 -4.75 12.06 -4.50
N LEU A 29 -4.71 13.31 -4.06
CA LEU A 29 -3.94 13.71 -2.88
C LEU A 29 -4.68 13.47 -1.57
N TRP A 30 -5.98 13.74 -1.50
CA TRP A 30 -6.73 13.76 -0.24
C TRP A 30 -7.74 12.64 -0.08
N GLU A 31 -8.11 11.95 -1.16
CA GLU A 31 -9.04 10.83 -1.04
C GLU A 31 -8.33 9.50 -0.78
N TYR A 32 -8.93 8.66 0.06
CA TYR A 32 -8.50 7.28 0.33
C TYR A 32 -9.74 6.36 0.30
N PRO A 33 -9.62 5.11 -0.19
CA PRO A 33 -10.76 4.20 -0.23
C PRO A 33 -10.98 3.57 1.16
N LEU A 34 -12.16 3.79 1.72
CA LEU A 34 -12.65 3.02 2.88
C LEU A 34 -13.70 2.03 2.42
N GLN A 35 -13.74 0.87 3.08
CA GLN A 35 -14.65 -0.21 2.73
C GLN A 35 -15.99 -0.01 3.45
N THR A 36 -17.07 -0.02 2.68
CA THR A 36 -18.46 -0.04 3.18
C THR A 36 -19.04 -1.44 3.00
N ASN A 37 -19.78 -1.92 4.02
CA ASN A 37 -20.36 -3.26 4.04
C ASN A 37 -19.32 -4.38 3.85
N LEU A 38 -18.13 -4.24 4.46
CA LEU A 38 -17.11 -5.27 4.40
C LEU A 38 -17.61 -6.57 5.01
N VAL A 39 -17.57 -7.65 4.23
CA VAL A 39 -17.83 -9.00 4.71
C VAL A 39 -16.50 -9.70 4.95
N MET A 40 -16.25 -10.04 6.21
CA MET A 40 -15.02 -10.72 6.60
C MET A 40 -15.09 -12.20 6.20
N ASP A 41 -14.16 -12.63 5.35
CA ASP A 41 -13.96 -14.05 5.07
C ASP A 41 -13.13 -14.68 6.20
N GLU A 42 -13.70 -15.70 6.87
CA GLU A 42 -13.09 -16.27 8.07
C GLU A 42 -11.75 -16.96 7.77
N ASP A 43 -11.70 -17.77 6.72
CA ASP A 43 -10.51 -18.54 6.34
C ASP A 43 -9.34 -17.63 5.96
N LEU A 44 -9.59 -16.65 5.09
CA LEU A 44 -8.57 -15.68 4.68
C LEU A 44 -8.10 -14.82 5.86
N THR A 45 -9.03 -14.42 6.74
CA THR A 45 -8.70 -13.63 7.93
C THR A 45 -7.81 -14.43 8.89
N VAL A 46 -8.13 -15.70 9.12
CA VAL A 46 -7.31 -16.60 9.94
C VAL A 46 -5.93 -16.78 9.31
N GLN A 47 -5.87 -17.08 8.02
CA GLN A 47 -4.60 -17.28 7.31
C GLN A 47 -3.69 -16.03 7.40
N MET A 48 -4.23 -14.84 7.15
CA MET A 48 -3.48 -13.59 7.28
C MET A 48 -3.02 -13.34 8.73
N ARG A 49 -3.87 -13.61 9.73
CA ARG A 49 -3.50 -13.48 11.15
C ARG A 49 -2.38 -14.45 11.54
N ASP A 50 -2.40 -15.68 11.02
CA ASP A 50 -1.37 -16.68 11.27
C ASP A 50 -0.03 -16.27 10.64
N GLU A 51 -0.06 -15.75 9.41
CA GLU A 51 1.16 -15.22 8.78
C GLU A 51 1.73 -14.01 9.54
N MET A 52 0.88 -13.10 10.03
CA MET A 52 1.32 -12.01 10.91
C MET A 52 1.80 -12.51 12.27
N GLN A 53 1.23 -13.60 12.79
CA GLN A 53 1.67 -14.22 14.03
C GLN A 53 3.10 -14.78 13.91
N LYS A 54 3.45 -15.40 12.79
CA LYS A 54 4.83 -15.86 12.52
C LYS A 54 5.83 -14.71 12.57
N ILE A 55 5.47 -13.54 12.04
CA ILE A 55 6.30 -12.32 12.16
C ILE A 55 6.48 -11.97 13.62
N ILE A 56 5.40 -12.03 14.41
CA ILE A 56 5.45 -11.68 15.82
C ILE A 56 6.34 -12.60 16.64
N GLU A 57 6.28 -13.90 16.36
CA GLU A 57 7.07 -14.93 17.03
C GLU A 57 8.57 -14.80 16.76
N THR A 58 8.98 -14.21 15.64
CA THR A 58 10.39 -13.88 15.40
C THR A 58 10.94 -12.82 16.36
N GLY A 59 10.06 -12.10 17.05
CA GLY A 59 10.40 -11.06 18.02
C GLY A 59 10.94 -9.77 17.40
N SER A 60 10.82 -9.55 16.08
CA SER A 60 11.38 -8.36 15.40
C SER A 60 10.79 -8.11 14.00
N LEU A 61 10.78 -6.85 13.53
CA LEU A 61 10.51 -6.49 12.12
C LEU A 61 11.79 -6.32 11.29
N LEU A 62 12.96 -6.59 11.90
CA LEU A 62 14.29 -6.35 11.33
C LEU A 62 14.73 -7.54 10.48
N PHE A 63 14.04 -7.79 9.37
CA PHE A 63 14.34 -8.90 8.47
C PHE A 63 15.25 -8.48 7.33
N ARG A 64 16.13 -9.38 6.92
CA ARG A 64 16.96 -9.24 5.73
C ARG A 64 16.14 -9.43 4.43
N PRO A 65 16.68 -9.06 3.26
CA PRO A 65 16.08 -9.38 1.97
C PRO A 65 15.85 -10.89 1.80
N ILE A 66 14.71 -11.29 1.22
CA ILE A 66 14.41 -12.71 0.96
C ILE A 66 15.09 -13.18 -0.33
N ASN A 67 15.76 -14.32 -0.28
CA ASN A 67 16.41 -14.94 -1.43
C ASN A 67 15.41 -15.78 -2.24
N CYS A 68 15.33 -15.51 -3.54
CA CYS A 68 14.59 -16.28 -4.52
C CYS A 68 15.57 -17.09 -5.38
N ARG A 69 15.40 -18.41 -5.46
CA ARG A 69 16.20 -19.29 -6.32
C ARG A 69 15.30 -20.25 -7.08
N TYR A 70 15.26 -20.07 -8.40
CA TYR A 70 14.39 -20.85 -9.28
C TYR A 70 15.13 -21.43 -10.49
N SER A 71 16.45 -21.24 -10.59
CA SER A 71 17.28 -21.53 -11.77
C SER A 71 18.54 -22.31 -11.40
N ASP A 72 19.27 -22.76 -12.43
CA ASP A 72 20.51 -23.52 -12.35
C ASP A 72 21.78 -22.64 -12.21
N VAL A 73 21.67 -21.33 -12.47
CA VAL A 73 22.80 -20.40 -12.38
C VAL A 73 23.09 -20.02 -10.91
N MET A 74 24.11 -20.65 -10.32
CA MET A 74 24.51 -20.43 -8.92
C MET A 74 24.91 -18.99 -8.56
N ASN A 75 25.21 -18.14 -9.54
CA ASN A 75 25.70 -16.77 -9.34
C ASN A 75 24.73 -15.68 -9.83
N ASP A 76 23.45 -15.98 -10.08
CA ASP A 76 22.47 -14.96 -10.51
C ASP A 76 21.32 -14.85 -9.50
N HIS A 77 21.66 -14.56 -8.24
CA HIS A 77 20.67 -14.50 -7.17
C HIS A 77 19.73 -13.30 -7.31
N TYR A 78 18.45 -13.56 -7.10
CA TYR A 78 17.42 -12.55 -7.01
C TYR A 78 16.98 -12.40 -5.56
N THR A 79 17.12 -11.21 -5.00
CA THR A 79 16.70 -10.91 -3.63
C THR A 79 15.64 -9.81 -3.62
N LEU A 80 14.68 -9.94 -2.73
CA LEU A 80 13.55 -9.00 -2.59
C LEU A 80 13.59 -8.33 -1.23
N TYR A 81 12.94 -7.16 -1.13
CA TYR A 81 12.82 -6.40 0.12
C TYR A 81 14.15 -5.80 0.60
N HIS A 82 14.92 -5.21 -0.33
CA HIS A 82 16.11 -4.42 -0.02
C HIS A 82 15.78 -3.05 0.59
N GLU A 83 14.54 -2.61 0.45
CA GLU A 83 14.06 -1.35 0.96
C GLU A 83 13.95 -1.42 2.49
N PRO A 84 14.69 -0.59 3.25
CA PRO A 84 14.55 -0.55 4.70
C PRO A 84 13.12 -0.13 5.04
N GLY A 85 12.52 -0.70 6.08
CA GLY A 85 11.15 -0.37 6.50
C GLY A 85 10.05 -0.91 5.60
N ARG A 86 10.36 -1.71 4.56
CA ARG A 86 9.38 -2.28 3.61
C ARG A 86 8.16 -2.91 4.30
N LEU A 87 8.38 -3.58 5.43
CA LEU A 87 7.34 -4.30 6.17
C LEU A 87 6.32 -3.37 6.84
N LEU A 88 6.63 -2.07 6.98
CA LEU A 88 5.72 -1.11 7.61
C LEU A 88 4.40 -0.97 6.85
N GLN A 89 4.44 -1.02 5.51
CA GLN A 89 3.23 -0.99 4.69
C GLN A 89 2.34 -2.20 4.97
N THR A 90 2.93 -3.39 5.01
CA THR A 90 2.22 -4.63 5.34
C THR A 90 1.63 -4.60 6.75
N VAL A 91 2.39 -4.08 7.72
CA VAL A 91 1.90 -3.86 9.09
C VAL A 91 0.71 -2.90 9.08
N ALA A 92 0.82 -1.74 8.41
CA ALA A 92 -0.25 -0.78 8.34
C ALA A 92 -1.52 -1.38 7.71
N LEU A 93 -1.37 -2.08 6.58
CA LEU A 93 -2.49 -2.68 5.86
C LEU A 93 -3.19 -3.78 6.66
N THR A 94 -2.44 -4.68 7.29
CA THR A 94 -3.00 -5.80 8.05
C THR A 94 -3.56 -5.37 9.40
N TYR A 95 -3.01 -4.32 10.02
CA TYR A 95 -3.31 -3.91 11.40
C TYR A 95 -4.80 -3.91 11.77
N PRO A 96 -5.72 -3.30 10.99
CA PRO A 96 -7.13 -3.22 11.36
C PRO A 96 -7.78 -4.58 11.64
N TYR A 97 -7.33 -5.61 10.93
CA TYR A 97 -7.93 -6.95 10.90
C TYR A 97 -7.34 -7.91 11.94
N LEU A 98 -6.28 -7.49 12.65
CA LEU A 98 -5.60 -8.34 13.63
C LEU A 98 -6.29 -8.34 14.99
N ALA A 99 -6.04 -9.40 15.76
CA ALA A 99 -6.47 -9.48 17.15
C ALA A 99 -5.77 -8.42 18.01
N THR A 100 -6.39 -8.01 19.13
CA THR A 100 -5.86 -6.96 20.03
C THR A 100 -4.43 -7.24 20.49
N ALA A 101 -4.13 -8.49 20.89
CA ALA A 101 -2.78 -8.86 21.32
C ALA A 101 -1.72 -8.71 20.21
N GLN A 102 -2.10 -9.01 18.97
CA GLN A 102 -1.21 -8.83 17.80
C GLN A 102 -1.00 -7.34 17.51
N LYS A 103 -2.06 -6.53 17.58
CA LYS A 103 -2.01 -5.06 17.44
C LYS A 103 -1.03 -4.42 18.44
N ASP A 104 -1.11 -4.82 19.71
CA ASP A 104 -0.21 -4.31 20.76
C ASP A 104 1.25 -4.71 20.53
N SER A 105 1.47 -5.94 20.06
CA SER A 105 2.81 -6.45 19.74
C SER A 105 3.43 -5.69 18.58
N LEU A 106 2.65 -5.44 17.52
CA LEU A 106 3.12 -4.70 16.35
C LEU A 106 3.44 -3.24 16.66
N ARG A 107 2.65 -2.54 17.50
CA ARG A 107 2.97 -1.17 17.94
C ARG A 107 4.35 -1.10 18.61
N LYS A 108 4.65 -2.02 19.51
CA LYS A 108 5.98 -2.12 20.16
C LYS A 108 7.08 -2.36 19.14
N PHE A 109 6.78 -3.12 18.07
CA PHE A 109 7.78 -3.43 17.06
C PHE A 109 8.04 -2.28 16.11
N VAL A 110 7.01 -1.50 15.75
CA VAL A 110 7.17 -0.27 14.96
C VAL A 110 8.00 0.77 15.72
N ALA A 111 7.78 0.93 17.03
CA ALA A 111 8.63 1.79 17.85
C ALA A 111 10.11 1.36 17.81
N ARG A 112 10.40 0.05 17.88
CA ARG A 112 11.78 -0.47 17.71
C ARG A 112 12.32 -0.31 16.30
N LEU A 113 11.49 -0.46 15.27
CA LEU A 113 11.86 -0.23 13.87
C LEU A 113 12.36 1.21 13.67
N PHE A 114 11.67 2.20 14.26
CA PHE A 114 11.97 3.61 14.07
C PHE A 114 13.26 4.05 14.78
N LEU A 115 13.60 3.38 15.90
CA LEU A 115 14.87 3.53 16.58
C LEU A 115 16.05 2.88 15.82
N ASN A 116 15.79 1.93 14.91
CA ASN A 116 16.84 1.18 14.23
C ASN A 116 17.39 1.95 13.01
N THR A 117 18.66 2.36 13.06
CA THR A 117 19.29 3.16 12.00
C THR A 117 19.46 2.43 10.66
N THR A 118 19.44 1.09 10.67
CA THR A 118 19.57 0.25 9.46
C THR A 118 18.23 -0.02 8.79
N HIS A 119 17.18 -0.30 9.58
CA HIS A 119 15.90 -0.78 9.05
C HIS A 119 14.79 0.26 9.06
N ARG A 120 14.98 1.42 9.71
CA ARG A 120 13.95 2.46 9.71
C ARG A 120 13.58 2.88 8.27
N PRO A 121 12.33 3.27 8.02
CA PRO A 121 11.85 3.66 6.69
C PRO A 121 12.67 4.75 5.97
N TRP A 122 13.36 5.61 6.74
CA TRP A 122 14.24 6.68 6.25
C TRP A 122 15.74 6.38 6.45
N ALA A 123 16.13 5.10 6.48
CA ALA A 123 17.54 4.73 6.50
C ALA A 123 18.25 5.15 5.21
N ASN A 124 19.53 5.50 5.32
CA ASN A 124 20.32 6.03 4.19
C ASN A 124 20.66 4.96 3.16
N ASN A 125 20.80 3.71 3.60
CA ASN A 125 21.28 2.60 2.80
C ASN A 125 20.22 1.51 2.70
N HIS A 126 20.20 0.83 1.57
CA HIS A 126 19.45 -0.41 1.39
C HIS A 126 19.98 -1.52 2.30
N LEU A 127 19.11 -2.49 2.58
CA LEU A 127 19.48 -3.68 3.33
C LEU A 127 20.39 -4.57 2.48
N THR A 128 21.47 -5.06 3.11
CA THR A 128 22.32 -6.10 2.55
C THR A 128 21.70 -7.47 2.77
N GLY A 129 22.08 -8.47 1.97
CA GLY A 129 21.49 -9.82 2.02
C GLY A 129 21.67 -10.59 3.34
N ASP A 130 22.52 -10.10 4.24
CA ASP A 130 22.84 -10.67 5.55
C ASP A 130 22.37 -9.82 6.74
N ALA A 131 21.88 -8.60 6.51
CA ALA A 131 21.44 -7.70 7.58
C ALA A 131 20.00 -8.01 8.03
N GLY A 132 19.86 -8.70 9.18
CA GLY A 132 18.57 -8.95 9.83
C GLY A 132 18.17 -10.43 9.89
N ASN A 133 16.96 -10.68 10.37
CA ASN A 133 16.37 -12.02 10.50
C ASN A 133 16.12 -12.66 9.13
N LYS A 134 16.34 -13.97 9.03
CA LYS A 134 16.01 -14.74 7.82
C LYS A 134 14.51 -14.83 7.64
N ARG A 135 14.07 -14.81 6.36
CA ARG A 135 12.67 -14.98 5.97
C ARG A 135 12.42 -16.35 5.34
N GLU A 136 13.44 -16.95 4.75
CA GLU A 136 13.34 -18.19 4.00
C GLU A 136 13.03 -19.38 4.92
N PHE A 137 12.08 -20.24 4.52
CA PHE A 137 11.82 -21.50 5.20
C PHE A 137 12.91 -22.56 4.93
N PHE A 138 13.70 -22.39 3.88
CA PHE A 138 14.80 -23.28 3.51
C PHE A 138 16.15 -22.66 3.87
N GLN A 139 17.11 -23.52 4.22
CA GLN A 139 18.47 -23.08 4.48
C GLN A 139 19.22 -22.86 3.16
N SER A 140 19.35 -21.59 2.75
CA SER A 140 20.22 -21.23 1.63
C SER A 140 21.70 -21.45 1.98
N ALA A 141 22.46 -22.08 1.10
CA ALA A 141 23.91 -22.30 1.25
C ALA A 141 24.77 -21.01 1.16
N GLY A 142 24.14 -19.84 0.99
CA GLY A 142 24.78 -18.52 0.97
C GLY A 142 24.05 -17.50 0.11
N VAL A 143 24.56 -16.27 0.02
CA VAL A 143 24.17 -15.30 -1.02
C VAL A 143 25.40 -15.12 -1.91
N TRP A 144 25.33 -15.66 -3.12
CA TRP A 144 26.39 -15.72 -4.13
C TRP A 144 25.92 -14.95 -5.36
N GLY A 145 26.77 -14.15 -5.98
CA GLY A 145 26.47 -13.56 -7.28
C GLY A 145 25.36 -12.51 -7.35
N SER A 146 24.79 -12.05 -6.23
CA SER A 146 24.14 -10.74 -6.23
C SER A 146 25.22 -9.71 -6.52
N GLY A 147 25.19 -9.06 -7.70
CA GLY A 147 26.14 -7.99 -8.03
C GLY A 147 26.21 -6.96 -6.91
N LEU A 148 27.38 -6.35 -6.70
CA LEU A 148 27.62 -5.42 -5.58
C LEU A 148 26.60 -4.27 -5.50
N THR A 149 25.90 -3.98 -6.61
CA THR A 149 24.94 -2.90 -6.76
C THR A 149 23.48 -3.39 -6.87
N PHE A 150 23.22 -4.70 -6.80
CA PHE A 150 21.86 -5.23 -6.94
C PHE A 150 20.95 -4.70 -5.83
N GLY A 151 19.84 -4.09 -6.22
CA GLY A 151 18.90 -3.48 -5.30
C GLY A 151 19.30 -2.10 -4.76
N GLN A 152 20.51 -1.59 -5.03
CA GLN A 152 21.01 -0.31 -4.52
C GLN A 152 20.18 0.91 -4.96
N TYR A 153 19.48 0.80 -6.09
CA TYR A 153 18.65 1.88 -6.64
C TYR A 153 17.16 1.59 -6.57
N ARG A 154 16.76 0.49 -5.92
CA ARG A 154 15.33 0.22 -5.71
C ARG A 154 14.70 1.40 -4.94
N PRO A 155 13.48 1.82 -5.28
CA PRO A 155 12.88 2.97 -4.62
C PRO A 155 12.73 2.71 -3.13
N THR A 156 13.04 3.70 -2.30
CA THR A 156 12.76 3.69 -0.85
C THR A 156 11.88 4.86 -0.42
N ILE A 157 11.72 5.88 -1.26
CA ILE A 157 10.93 7.07 -0.98
C ILE A 157 9.45 6.76 -0.72
N GLN A 158 8.91 5.70 -1.33
CA GLN A 158 7.53 5.23 -1.11
C GLN A 158 7.25 4.88 0.35
N ASN A 159 8.28 4.58 1.15
CA ASN A 159 8.11 4.32 2.57
C ASN A 159 7.54 5.52 3.36
N VAL A 160 7.65 6.74 2.82
CA VAL A 160 6.98 7.91 3.39
C VAL A 160 5.46 7.74 3.37
N TYR A 161 4.91 7.12 2.32
CA TYR A 161 3.51 6.71 2.27
C TYR A 161 3.20 5.65 3.33
N SER A 162 4.05 4.65 3.49
CA SER A 162 3.88 3.60 4.50
C SER A 162 3.81 4.15 5.93
N ILE A 163 4.60 5.19 6.23
CA ILE A 163 4.55 5.89 7.52
C ILE A 163 3.21 6.60 7.70
N TRP A 164 2.76 7.37 6.70
CA TRP A 164 1.44 8.00 6.74
C TRP A 164 0.33 6.97 6.94
N LEU A 165 0.35 5.89 6.14
CA LEU A 165 -0.65 4.83 6.16
C LEU A 165 -0.69 4.14 7.52
N TYR A 166 0.47 3.92 8.15
CA TYR A 166 0.54 3.40 9.52
C TYR A 166 -0.21 4.31 10.49
N ILE A 167 0.04 5.62 10.49
CA ILE A 167 -0.71 6.52 11.39
C ILE A 167 -2.20 6.45 11.07
N TYR A 168 -2.56 6.54 9.78
CA TYR A 168 -3.97 6.60 9.36
C TYR A 168 -4.73 5.35 9.79
N ARG A 169 -4.20 4.14 9.56
CA ARG A 169 -4.89 2.87 9.88
C ARG A 169 -4.79 2.45 11.36
N THR A 170 -3.84 2.98 12.13
CA THR A 170 -3.62 2.58 13.53
C THR A 170 -3.95 3.63 14.59
N GLY A 171 -4.04 4.91 14.18
CA GLY A 171 -4.15 6.06 15.08
C GLY A 171 -2.88 6.40 15.87
N ASP A 172 -1.76 5.68 15.66
CA ASP A 172 -0.53 5.85 16.45
C ASP A 172 0.35 6.98 15.91
N THR A 173 -0.10 8.21 16.12
CA THR A 173 0.68 9.43 15.79
C THR A 173 1.90 9.59 16.71
N SER A 174 1.78 9.17 17.97
CA SER A 174 2.82 9.35 19.00
C SER A 174 4.14 8.68 18.66
N THR A 175 4.11 7.49 18.05
CA THR A 175 5.34 6.79 17.65
C THR A 175 6.06 7.49 16.50
N VAL A 176 5.34 8.18 15.63
CA VAL A 176 5.91 8.82 14.43
C VAL A 176 6.37 10.24 14.69
N GLN A 177 5.62 11.00 15.49
CA GLN A 177 5.83 12.44 15.72
C GLN A 177 7.29 12.84 16.03
N PRO A 178 8.07 12.12 16.87
CA PRO A 178 9.45 12.49 17.17
C PRO A 178 10.38 12.48 15.96
N TYR A 179 10.04 11.74 14.91
CA TYR A 179 10.88 11.52 13.73
C TYR A 179 10.45 12.33 12.51
N TYR A 180 9.41 13.16 12.62
CA TYR A 180 8.89 13.92 11.48
C TYR A 180 9.97 14.71 10.72
N ASN A 181 10.88 15.38 11.46
CA ASN A 181 11.96 16.15 10.85
C ASN A 181 12.97 15.28 10.08
N ASP A 182 13.27 14.08 10.57
CA ASP A 182 14.14 13.12 9.87
C ASP A 182 13.46 12.61 8.60
N ILE A 183 12.18 12.25 8.69
CA ILE A 183 11.37 11.78 7.56
C ILE A 183 11.26 12.85 6.48
N ARG A 184 10.97 14.10 6.86
CA ARG A 184 10.92 15.25 5.95
C ARG A 184 12.28 15.49 5.28
N SER A 185 13.37 15.41 6.05
CA SER A 185 14.73 15.58 5.51
C SER A 185 15.09 14.48 4.51
N PHE A 186 14.74 13.23 4.81
CA PHE A 186 14.88 12.10 3.90
C PHE A 186 14.10 12.34 2.59
N TYR A 187 12.82 12.67 2.67
CA TYR A 187 11.99 12.97 1.49
C TYR A 187 12.58 14.11 0.63
N ASN A 188 12.97 15.21 1.27
CA ASN A 188 13.53 16.37 0.56
C ASN A 188 14.89 16.04 -0.09
N SER A 189 15.75 15.26 0.59
CA SER A 189 17.02 14.83 0.02
C SER A 189 16.85 13.93 -1.21
N LYS A 190 15.84 13.04 -1.19
CA LYS A 190 15.55 12.09 -2.28
C LYS A 190 14.99 12.80 -3.51
N THR A 191 14.05 13.72 -3.30
CA THR A 191 13.43 14.52 -4.37
C THR A 191 14.42 15.52 -4.99
N ALA A 192 15.29 16.15 -4.19
CA ALA A 192 16.31 17.07 -4.70
C ALA A 192 17.52 16.36 -5.33
N GLY A 193 17.94 15.22 -4.78
CA GLY A 193 19.14 14.50 -5.19
C GLY A 193 18.99 13.68 -6.48
N GLY A 194 17.78 13.51 -6.98
CA GLY A 194 17.52 12.88 -8.29
C GLY A 194 17.88 11.39 -8.39
N VAL A 195 18.01 10.68 -7.27
CA VAL A 195 18.27 9.22 -7.26
C VAL A 195 16.98 8.41 -7.16
N ASP A 196 16.05 8.88 -6.34
CA ASP A 196 14.75 8.23 -6.12
C ASP A 196 13.71 9.32 -5.83
N PRO A 197 13.31 10.09 -6.84
CA PRO A 197 12.51 11.29 -6.64
C PRO A 197 11.00 11.00 -6.59
N GLY A 198 10.56 9.74 -6.59
CA GLY A 198 9.14 9.37 -6.64
C GLY A 198 8.51 9.40 -8.04
N ASN A 199 9.29 9.09 -9.09
CA ASN A 199 8.92 9.32 -10.49
C ASN A 199 8.45 8.08 -11.28
N ILE A 200 8.16 6.97 -10.60
CA ILE A 200 7.46 5.82 -11.18
C ILE A 200 6.18 5.57 -10.39
N TYR A 201 5.15 4.96 -11.00
CA TYR A 201 3.82 4.88 -10.37
C TYR A 201 3.86 4.29 -8.94
N GLY A 202 4.66 3.25 -8.74
CA GLY A 202 4.89 2.62 -7.45
C GLY A 202 5.53 3.52 -6.36
N SER A 203 6.23 4.59 -6.75
CA SER A 203 6.88 5.52 -5.81
C SER A 203 6.26 6.91 -5.75
N MET A 204 5.35 7.26 -6.66
CA MET A 204 4.61 8.53 -6.65
C MET A 204 3.77 8.72 -5.37
N SER A 205 3.37 7.61 -4.73
CA SER A 205 2.67 7.61 -3.43
C SER A 205 3.45 8.33 -2.33
N ALA A 206 4.78 8.42 -2.44
CA ALA A 206 5.61 9.16 -1.48
C ALA A 206 5.19 10.63 -1.35
N HIS A 207 4.80 11.27 -2.45
CA HIS A 207 4.37 12.67 -2.45
C HIS A 207 3.04 12.83 -1.72
N ILE A 208 2.12 11.88 -1.92
CA ILE A 208 0.85 11.81 -1.19
C ILE A 208 1.13 11.65 0.31
N GLY A 209 1.94 10.66 0.68
CA GLY A 209 2.33 10.40 2.06
C GLY A 209 2.95 11.62 2.75
N MET A 210 3.87 12.30 2.07
CA MET A 210 4.54 13.49 2.61
C MET A 210 3.57 14.65 2.80
N ALA A 211 2.69 14.94 1.86
CA ALA A 211 1.73 16.04 1.99
C ALA A 211 0.75 15.80 3.15
N ARG A 212 0.31 14.55 3.32
CA ARG A 212 -0.59 14.16 4.39
C ARG A 212 0.11 14.22 5.75
N LEU A 213 1.32 13.69 5.88
CA LEU A 213 2.14 13.84 7.10
C LEU A 213 2.39 15.32 7.44
N ALA A 214 2.78 16.13 6.45
CA ALA A 214 3.00 17.56 6.63
C ALA A 214 1.73 18.28 7.11
N THR A 215 0.57 17.89 6.60
CA THR A 215 -0.73 18.42 7.07
C THR A 215 -1.00 18.05 8.52
N MET A 216 -0.79 16.78 8.89
CA MET A 216 -0.97 16.29 10.26
C MET A 216 -0.06 17.00 11.26
N PHE A 217 1.17 17.32 10.86
CA PHE A 217 2.16 18.01 11.69
C PHE A 217 2.24 19.53 11.41
N GLN A 218 1.22 20.10 10.77
CA GLN A 218 1.04 21.56 10.57
C GLN A 218 2.17 22.26 9.80
N ASP A 219 2.83 21.55 8.89
CA ASP A 219 3.94 22.04 8.05
C ASP A 219 3.46 22.41 6.63
N GLN A 220 2.75 23.53 6.53
CA GLN A 220 2.16 24.01 5.27
C GLN A 220 3.17 24.18 4.11
N PRO A 221 4.40 24.69 4.32
CA PRO A 221 5.40 24.75 3.25
C PRO A 221 5.69 23.38 2.63
N GLN A 222 5.79 22.33 3.45
CA GLN A 222 6.05 20.98 2.97
C GLN A 222 4.83 20.38 2.23
N VAL A 223 3.60 20.75 2.60
CA VAL A 223 2.38 20.38 1.84
C VAL A 223 2.46 20.92 0.42
N ILE A 224 2.86 22.17 0.24
CA ILE A 224 3.01 22.80 -1.09
C ILE A 224 4.08 22.08 -1.91
N ILE A 225 5.27 21.84 -1.34
CA ILE A 225 6.38 21.16 -2.03
C ILE A 225 5.96 19.77 -2.51
N SER A 226 5.35 18.98 -1.64
CA SER A 226 4.93 17.61 -1.96
C SER A 226 3.76 17.57 -2.96
N THR A 227 2.82 18.50 -2.87
CA THR A 227 1.73 18.65 -3.85
C THR A 227 2.26 19.01 -5.24
N ASN A 228 3.24 19.90 -5.33
CA ASN A 228 3.87 20.27 -6.60
C ASN A 228 4.61 19.09 -7.23
N ASN A 229 5.35 18.31 -6.44
CA ASN A 229 6.03 17.10 -6.91
C ASN A 229 5.02 16.06 -7.42
N LEU A 230 3.92 15.81 -6.68
CA LEU A 230 2.86 14.92 -7.14
C LEU A 230 2.27 15.40 -8.46
N THR A 231 1.91 16.67 -8.56
CA THR A 231 1.32 17.27 -9.76
C THR A 231 2.23 17.07 -10.97
N ASN A 232 3.52 17.35 -10.82
CA ASN A 232 4.51 17.18 -11.87
C ASN A 232 4.60 15.72 -12.33
N TYR A 233 4.71 14.77 -11.40
CA TYR A 233 4.91 13.36 -11.76
C TYR A 233 3.64 12.64 -12.21
N LEU A 234 2.46 13.06 -11.76
CA LEU A 234 1.20 12.60 -12.39
C LEU A 234 1.10 13.14 -13.82
N THR A 235 1.45 14.41 -14.06
CA THR A 235 1.43 14.98 -15.42
C THR A 235 2.40 14.26 -16.36
N LEU A 236 3.64 14.00 -15.91
CA LEU A 236 4.62 13.23 -16.68
C LEU A 236 4.21 11.76 -16.81
N GLY A 237 3.53 11.23 -15.80
CA GLY A 237 3.00 9.87 -15.76
C GLY A 237 1.80 9.63 -16.67
N LEU A 238 1.31 10.63 -17.41
CA LEU A 238 0.37 10.42 -18.52
C LEU A 238 1.05 9.66 -19.67
N ASP A 239 2.37 9.77 -19.79
CA ASP A 239 3.18 8.97 -20.71
C ASP A 239 3.82 7.78 -19.97
N ILE A 240 3.28 6.59 -20.20
CA ILE A 240 3.84 5.36 -19.64
C ILE A 240 5.28 5.10 -20.10
N SER A 241 5.66 5.58 -21.28
CA SER A 241 7.02 5.41 -21.82
C SER A 241 8.04 6.25 -21.05
N TYR A 242 7.63 7.45 -20.60
CA TYR A 242 8.42 8.24 -19.66
C TYR A 242 8.69 7.44 -18.37
N VAL A 243 7.65 6.82 -17.81
CA VAL A 243 7.73 6.06 -16.56
C VAL A 243 8.63 4.82 -16.71
N ASP A 244 8.52 4.09 -17.83
CA ASP A 244 9.43 2.98 -18.15
C ASP A 244 10.88 3.45 -18.29
N GLN A 245 11.10 4.60 -18.93
CA GLN A 245 12.44 5.14 -19.05
C GLN A 245 13.04 5.44 -17.67
N ARG A 246 12.24 5.94 -16.72
CA ARG A 246 12.70 6.15 -15.34
C ARG A 246 13.01 4.84 -14.62
N ALA A 247 12.21 3.78 -14.82
CA ALA A 247 12.51 2.46 -14.27
C ALA A 247 13.78 1.83 -14.87
N SER A 248 13.98 1.99 -16.18
CA SER A 248 15.06 1.36 -16.93
C SER A 248 16.40 2.11 -16.88
N HIS A 249 16.39 3.44 -16.81
CA HIS A 249 17.60 4.28 -16.90
C HIS A 249 17.77 5.23 -15.70
N GLY A 250 16.78 5.32 -14.81
CA GLY A 250 16.79 6.31 -13.74
C GLY A 250 16.72 7.74 -14.27
N LEU A 251 17.24 8.69 -13.51
CA LEU A 251 17.38 10.09 -13.96
C LEU A 251 18.71 10.36 -14.65
N ASN A 252 19.78 9.71 -14.18
CA ASN A 252 21.16 10.01 -14.56
C ASN A 252 21.80 8.92 -15.42
N GLY A 253 21.06 7.89 -15.84
CA GLY A 253 21.55 6.77 -16.66
C GLY A 253 22.23 5.65 -15.87
N TRP A 254 22.73 5.93 -14.66
CA TRP A 254 23.39 4.94 -13.80
C TRP A 254 22.57 4.54 -12.56
N ASN A 255 21.52 5.28 -12.25
CA ASN A 255 20.68 5.10 -11.06
C ASN A 255 19.33 4.44 -11.41
N ALA A 256 19.35 3.50 -12.35
CA ALA A 256 18.16 2.79 -12.77
C ALA A 256 17.63 1.88 -11.64
N PRO A 257 16.37 2.06 -11.19
CA PRO A 257 15.80 1.20 -10.14
C PRO A 257 15.70 -0.27 -10.55
N TYR A 258 15.46 -0.53 -11.83
CA TYR A 258 15.23 -1.87 -12.39
C TYR A 258 16.02 -2.10 -13.69
N GLY A 259 17.21 -1.50 -13.82
CA GLY A 259 17.97 -1.51 -15.08
C GLY A 259 18.21 -2.92 -15.63
N ARG A 260 18.59 -3.86 -14.76
CA ARG A 260 18.81 -5.29 -15.11
C ARG A 260 17.56 -5.92 -15.70
N GLU A 261 16.40 -5.65 -15.10
CA GLU A 261 15.11 -6.24 -15.49
C GLU A 261 14.56 -5.68 -16.82
N TYR A 262 15.13 -4.58 -17.31
CA TYR A 262 14.83 -3.98 -18.62
C TYR A 262 15.88 -4.28 -19.69
N GLU A 263 16.92 -5.06 -19.37
CA GLU A 263 17.89 -5.52 -20.37
C GLU A 263 17.23 -6.39 -21.44
N GLN A 264 17.72 -6.31 -22.68
CA GLN A 264 17.22 -7.09 -23.81
C GLN A 264 17.14 -8.60 -23.52
N ARG A 265 18.06 -9.12 -22.70
CA ARG A 265 18.09 -10.54 -22.31
C ARG A 265 16.85 -10.98 -21.54
N GLN A 266 16.16 -10.05 -20.88
CA GLN A 266 14.97 -10.27 -20.07
C GLN A 266 13.67 -10.20 -20.90
N ASP A 267 13.74 -9.76 -22.16
CA ASP A 267 12.58 -9.58 -23.04
C ASP A 267 11.80 -10.88 -23.21
N ASN A 268 10.49 -10.83 -22.92
CA ASN A 268 9.56 -11.97 -22.91
C ASN A 268 9.83 -13.06 -21.85
N TRP A 269 10.87 -12.91 -21.03
CA TRP A 269 11.25 -13.84 -19.96
C TRP A 269 10.88 -13.34 -18.56
N VAL A 270 10.64 -12.03 -18.41
CA VAL A 270 10.10 -11.42 -17.20
C VAL A 270 8.94 -10.48 -17.53
N TYR A 271 8.05 -10.30 -16.57
CA TYR A 271 6.98 -9.30 -16.67
C TYR A 271 7.52 -7.91 -16.31
N ARG A 272 7.35 -6.93 -17.20
CA ARG A 272 7.78 -5.53 -17.00
C ARG A 272 6.75 -4.71 -16.21
N GLY A 273 6.26 -5.26 -15.10
CA GLY A 273 5.33 -4.59 -14.20
C GLY A 273 6.00 -3.78 -13.08
N TYR A 274 7.33 -3.65 -13.10
CA TYR A 274 8.12 -3.05 -12.00
C TYR A 274 7.70 -1.63 -11.64
N ILE A 275 7.19 -0.88 -12.61
CA ILE A 275 6.65 0.47 -12.41
C ILE A 275 5.43 0.50 -11.48
N PHE A 276 4.79 -0.64 -11.21
CA PHE A 276 3.64 -0.80 -10.31
C PHE A 276 4.00 -1.30 -8.92
N LEU A 277 5.27 -1.60 -8.64
CA LEU A 277 5.66 -2.11 -7.32
C LEU A 277 5.41 -1.09 -6.21
N ASN A 278 4.69 -1.50 -5.17
CA ASN A 278 4.26 -0.65 -4.04
C ASN A 278 3.22 0.42 -4.42
N LEU A 279 2.46 0.21 -5.50
CA LEU A 279 1.35 1.06 -5.91
C LEU A 279 0.37 1.27 -4.74
N SER A 280 0.06 2.54 -4.44
CA SER A 280 -0.99 2.89 -3.49
C SER A 280 -2.36 2.94 -4.17
N PRO A 281 -3.47 2.86 -3.42
CA PRO A 281 -4.81 2.92 -4.01
C PRO A 281 -5.04 4.19 -4.83
N GLU A 282 -4.54 5.34 -4.39
CA GLU A 282 -4.73 6.63 -5.06
C GLU A 282 -4.03 6.66 -6.42
N ILE A 283 -2.81 6.12 -6.50
CA ILE A 283 -2.12 6.02 -7.79
C ILE A 283 -2.82 4.97 -8.66
N GLY A 284 -3.31 3.87 -8.09
CA GLY A 284 -4.15 2.91 -8.82
C GLY A 284 -5.41 3.56 -9.43
N ARG A 285 -6.09 4.44 -8.68
CA ARG A 285 -7.22 5.21 -9.18
C ARG A 285 -6.81 6.19 -10.28
N TYR A 286 -5.69 6.90 -10.11
CA TYR A 286 -5.12 7.75 -11.16
C TYR A 286 -4.85 6.94 -12.45
N LEU A 287 -4.28 5.73 -12.33
CA LEU A 287 -4.06 4.86 -13.47
C LEU A 287 -5.37 4.46 -14.16
N ALA A 288 -6.41 4.19 -13.37
CA ALA A 288 -7.74 3.83 -13.86
C ALA A 288 -8.45 5.00 -14.56
N ASP A 289 -8.26 6.22 -14.06
CA ASP A 289 -8.91 7.41 -14.60
C ASP A 289 -8.21 7.95 -15.86
N GLU A 290 -6.86 8.00 -15.85
CA GLU A 290 -6.10 8.86 -16.79
C GLU A 290 -5.24 8.09 -17.79
N VAL A 291 -4.86 6.84 -17.50
CA VAL A 291 -3.95 6.04 -18.35
C VAL A 291 -4.40 4.59 -18.56
N TYR A 292 -5.70 4.33 -18.40
CA TYR A 292 -6.31 2.99 -18.37
C TYR A 292 -5.82 2.07 -19.50
N ASP A 293 -5.97 2.50 -20.76
CA ASP A 293 -5.68 1.66 -21.93
C ASP A 293 -4.23 1.17 -21.96
N ALA A 294 -3.27 2.06 -21.67
CA ALA A 294 -1.86 1.72 -21.66
C ALA A 294 -1.52 0.70 -20.55
N ILE A 295 -2.15 0.86 -19.39
CA ILE A 295 -1.97 -0.01 -18.24
C ILE A 295 -2.58 -1.39 -18.49
N VAL A 296 -3.82 -1.44 -18.99
CA VAL A 296 -4.49 -2.71 -19.35
C VAL A 296 -3.74 -3.43 -20.47
N HIS A 297 -3.23 -2.72 -21.46
CA HIS A 297 -2.42 -3.32 -22.53
C HIS A 297 -1.17 -4.01 -21.96
N ARG A 298 -0.42 -3.32 -21.08
CA ARG A 298 0.76 -3.88 -20.41
C ARG A 298 0.41 -5.10 -19.57
N HIS A 299 -0.60 -4.96 -18.72
CA HIS A 299 -1.04 -5.99 -17.81
C HIS A 299 -1.46 -7.25 -18.57
N THR A 300 -2.37 -7.13 -19.54
CA THR A 300 -2.85 -8.26 -20.34
C THR A 300 -1.73 -8.93 -21.14
N SER A 301 -0.74 -8.19 -21.63
CA SER A 301 0.44 -8.78 -22.27
C SER A 301 1.25 -9.64 -21.29
N GLY A 302 1.45 -9.17 -20.06
CA GLY A 302 2.11 -9.95 -19.00
C GLY A 302 1.33 -11.20 -18.63
N MET A 303 0.01 -11.09 -18.44
CA MET A 303 -0.85 -12.21 -18.05
C MET A 303 -0.96 -13.27 -19.15
N LYS A 304 -0.85 -12.90 -20.43
CA LYS A 304 -0.74 -13.88 -21.53
C LYS A 304 0.51 -14.75 -21.43
N ARG A 305 1.62 -14.19 -20.93
CA ARG A 305 2.87 -14.93 -20.72
C ARG A 305 2.84 -15.75 -19.43
N PHE A 306 2.24 -15.20 -18.38
CA PHE A 306 2.18 -15.79 -17.04
C PHE A 306 0.73 -15.92 -16.55
N PRO A 307 -0.11 -16.79 -17.14
CA PRO A 307 -1.54 -16.85 -16.84
C PRO A 307 -1.87 -17.35 -15.42
N PHE A 308 -0.94 -18.04 -14.76
CA PHE A 308 -1.03 -18.50 -13.38
C PHE A 308 0.07 -17.84 -12.53
N TRP A 309 0.31 -16.55 -12.74
CA TRP A 309 1.36 -15.77 -12.08
C TRP A 309 1.33 -15.86 -10.55
N TRP A 310 0.17 -16.19 -9.97
CA TRP A 310 -0.02 -16.38 -8.54
C TRP A 310 0.45 -17.75 -8.04
N LEU A 311 0.70 -18.72 -8.90
CA LEU A 311 1.26 -20.03 -8.54
C LEU A 311 2.79 -19.98 -8.64
N ARG A 312 3.47 -19.81 -7.50
CA ARG A 312 4.94 -19.61 -7.45
C ARG A 312 5.76 -20.71 -8.14
N GLN A 313 5.30 -21.95 -8.09
CA GLN A 313 5.96 -23.11 -8.70
C GLN A 313 5.36 -23.51 -10.06
N ALA A 314 4.55 -22.64 -10.67
CA ALA A 314 4.18 -22.84 -12.06
C ALA A 314 5.45 -22.88 -12.93
N GLN A 315 5.57 -23.90 -13.77
CA GLN A 315 6.76 -24.18 -14.58
C GLN A 315 6.87 -23.22 -15.78
N TYR A 316 7.04 -21.94 -15.49
CA TYR A 316 7.36 -20.94 -16.48
C TYR A 316 8.87 -20.83 -16.62
N PHE A 317 9.37 -21.11 -17.82
CA PHE A 317 10.74 -20.72 -18.17
C PHE A 317 10.84 -19.19 -18.14
N CYS A 318 11.64 -18.69 -17.20
CA CYS A 318 11.78 -17.27 -16.90
C CYS A 318 13.23 -16.92 -16.55
N ARG A 319 13.51 -15.62 -16.39
CA ARG A 319 14.87 -15.11 -16.16
C ARG A 319 15.05 -14.20 -14.94
N TRP A 320 14.17 -14.32 -13.95
CA TRP A 320 14.33 -13.58 -12.69
C TRP A 320 15.63 -13.95 -11.95
N THR A 321 15.96 -15.25 -11.87
CA THR A 321 17.10 -15.78 -11.07
C THR A 321 18.24 -16.37 -11.93
N GLY A 322 18.24 -16.21 -13.25
CA GLY A 322 19.22 -16.86 -14.14
C GLY A 322 18.61 -17.41 -15.42
N ASP A 323 19.36 -18.22 -16.14
CA ASP A 323 18.80 -19.00 -17.25
C ASP A 323 17.97 -20.18 -16.73
N GLU A 324 17.08 -20.69 -17.59
CA GLU A 324 16.28 -21.90 -17.34
C GLU A 324 15.48 -21.88 -16.02
N GLY A 325 15.19 -20.69 -15.49
CA GLY A 325 14.47 -20.52 -14.23
C GLY A 325 13.06 -21.07 -14.34
N VAL A 326 12.65 -21.88 -13.37
CA VAL A 326 11.30 -22.45 -13.22
C VAL A 326 10.65 -21.92 -11.94
N GLY A 327 9.66 -21.05 -12.11
CA GLY A 327 8.91 -20.46 -11.01
C GLY A 327 8.88 -18.94 -11.08
N ILE A 328 8.10 -18.32 -10.20
CA ILE A 328 7.85 -16.88 -10.21
C ILE A 328 8.08 -16.31 -8.80
N PRO A 329 8.86 -15.22 -8.66
CA PRO A 329 9.03 -14.56 -7.36
C PRO A 329 7.73 -13.88 -6.90
N THR A 330 7.58 -13.75 -5.59
CA THR A 330 6.44 -13.03 -4.95
C THR A 330 6.27 -11.59 -5.44
N GLU A 331 7.34 -10.98 -5.95
CA GLU A 331 7.31 -9.66 -6.57
C GLU A 331 6.33 -9.56 -7.76
N MET A 332 6.05 -10.68 -8.44
CA MET A 332 4.99 -10.73 -9.43
C MET A 332 3.61 -10.37 -8.86
N MET A 333 3.29 -10.81 -7.63
CA MET A 333 2.06 -10.38 -6.95
C MET A 333 2.07 -8.87 -6.72
N GLY A 334 3.21 -8.33 -6.28
CA GLY A 334 3.39 -6.89 -6.08
C GLY A 334 3.21 -6.04 -7.34
N MET A 335 3.51 -6.60 -8.53
CA MET A 335 3.32 -5.93 -9.82
C MET A 335 1.89 -6.07 -10.37
N THR A 336 1.16 -7.09 -9.95
CA THR A 336 -0.06 -7.55 -10.65
C THR A 336 -1.31 -7.29 -9.82
N VAL A 337 -1.30 -7.64 -8.53
CA VAL A 337 -2.47 -7.52 -7.65
C VAL A 337 -2.95 -6.08 -7.49
N PRO A 338 -2.08 -5.06 -7.34
CA PRO A 338 -2.57 -3.68 -7.27
C PRO A 338 -3.30 -3.22 -8.55
N ILE A 339 -2.91 -3.74 -9.72
CA ILE A 339 -3.59 -3.45 -11.00
C ILE A 339 -4.93 -4.17 -11.05
N GLU A 340 -4.97 -5.45 -10.67
CA GLU A 340 -6.22 -6.21 -10.57
C GLU A 340 -7.21 -5.52 -9.60
N ARG A 341 -6.73 -5.01 -8.46
CA ARG A 341 -7.56 -4.36 -7.44
C ARG A 341 -8.04 -2.97 -7.83
N TRP A 342 -7.12 -2.08 -8.21
CA TRP A 342 -7.43 -0.64 -8.29
C TRP A 342 -7.71 -0.15 -9.71
N VAL A 343 -7.22 -0.85 -10.74
CA VAL A 343 -7.44 -0.49 -12.15
C VAL A 343 -8.54 -1.35 -12.76
N LEU A 344 -8.43 -2.67 -12.63
CA LEU A 344 -9.40 -3.62 -13.18
C LEU A 344 -10.58 -3.90 -12.25
N GLN A 345 -10.48 -3.51 -10.98
CA GLN A 345 -11.54 -3.64 -9.97
C GLN A 345 -12.10 -5.07 -9.89
N LYS A 346 -11.21 -6.06 -9.85
CA LYS A 346 -11.61 -7.47 -9.67
C LYS A 346 -12.33 -7.68 -8.35
N ASP A 347 -13.32 -8.57 -8.42
CA ASP A 347 -14.11 -8.98 -7.26
C ASP A 347 -13.34 -9.90 -6.31
N PHE A 348 -13.94 -10.10 -5.13
CA PHE A 348 -13.41 -10.95 -4.07
C PHE A 348 -13.13 -12.39 -4.53
N GLU A 349 -14.05 -12.99 -5.29
CA GLU A 349 -13.91 -14.37 -5.77
C GLU A 349 -12.68 -14.51 -6.67
N THR A 350 -12.48 -13.58 -7.60
CA THR A 350 -11.29 -13.56 -8.45
C THR A 350 -10.02 -13.31 -7.63
N MET A 351 -10.03 -12.30 -6.75
CA MET A 351 -8.84 -11.90 -6.00
C MET A 351 -8.36 -12.98 -5.03
N THR A 352 -9.27 -13.74 -4.43
CA THR A 352 -8.93 -14.86 -3.53
C THR A 352 -8.27 -16.03 -4.26
N THR A 353 -8.57 -16.25 -5.54
CA THR A 353 -7.89 -17.29 -6.33
C THR A 353 -6.38 -17.04 -6.45
N TYR A 354 -5.95 -15.77 -6.40
CA TYR A 354 -4.54 -15.39 -6.43
C TYR A 354 -3.80 -15.75 -5.14
N LEU A 355 -4.51 -16.11 -4.07
CA LEU A 355 -3.96 -16.47 -2.77
C LEU A 355 -3.85 -17.99 -2.57
N LEU A 356 -4.16 -18.78 -3.60
CA LEU A 356 -3.99 -20.24 -3.58
C LEU A 356 -2.54 -20.69 -3.38
N SER A 357 -1.54 -19.84 -3.67
CA SER A 357 -0.17 -20.13 -3.29
C SER A 357 0.12 -19.70 -1.85
N ALA A 358 0.92 -20.48 -1.12
CA ALA A 358 1.40 -20.08 0.21
C ALA A 358 2.48 -19.00 0.12
N PRO A 359 2.69 -18.13 1.14
CA PRO A 359 3.83 -17.22 1.28
C PRO A 359 5.19 -17.83 0.90
N LEU A 360 6.08 -17.05 0.27
CA LEU A 360 7.44 -17.52 -0.06
C LEU A 360 8.30 -17.76 1.19
N GLY A 361 8.01 -17.02 2.26
CA GLY A 361 8.73 -17.04 3.51
C GLY A 361 7.97 -16.25 4.58
N ILE A 362 8.56 -16.17 5.78
CA ILE A 362 8.07 -15.30 6.84
C ILE A 362 8.12 -13.84 6.35
N ALA A 363 7.08 -13.06 6.66
CA ALA A 363 6.99 -11.66 6.25
C ALA A 363 7.05 -11.47 4.72
N ASP A 364 6.39 -12.33 3.94
CA ASP A 364 6.19 -12.10 2.52
C ASP A 364 5.19 -10.95 2.29
N CYS A 365 5.73 -9.73 2.17
CA CYS A 365 4.96 -8.50 2.11
C CYS A 365 3.90 -8.51 0.99
N TYR A 366 4.28 -8.87 -0.25
CA TYR A 366 3.35 -8.80 -1.38
C TYR A 366 2.19 -9.79 -1.25
N TRP A 367 2.42 -10.97 -0.67
CA TRP A 367 1.34 -11.92 -0.43
C TRP A 367 0.37 -11.42 0.64
N LEU A 368 0.89 -10.93 1.79
CA LEU A 368 0.08 -10.39 2.89
C LEU A 368 -0.73 -9.16 2.46
N GLU A 369 -0.13 -8.27 1.66
CA GLU A 369 -0.82 -7.10 1.12
C GLU A 369 -1.90 -7.51 0.12
N SER A 370 -1.65 -8.55 -0.68
CA SER A 370 -2.65 -9.13 -1.59
C SER A 370 -3.83 -9.74 -0.83
N ALA A 371 -3.57 -10.38 0.31
CA ALA A 371 -4.63 -10.90 1.19
C ALA A 371 -5.54 -9.78 1.70
N VAL A 372 -4.96 -8.64 2.10
CA VAL A 372 -5.74 -7.46 2.50
C VAL A 372 -6.55 -6.90 1.32
N TYR A 373 -5.94 -6.77 0.13
CA TYR A 373 -6.64 -6.27 -1.05
C TYR A 373 -7.79 -7.19 -1.49
N ALA A 374 -7.62 -8.51 -1.40
CA ALA A 374 -8.69 -9.47 -1.63
C ALA A 374 -9.80 -9.28 -0.59
N LEU A 375 -9.49 -9.32 0.70
CA LEU A 375 -10.47 -9.11 1.77
C LEU A 375 -11.27 -7.82 1.58
N GLU A 376 -10.59 -6.70 1.30
CA GLU A 376 -11.22 -5.39 1.10
C GLU A 376 -12.06 -5.31 -0.18
N SER A 377 -11.81 -6.16 -1.18
CA SER A 377 -12.67 -6.27 -2.36
C SER A 377 -14.01 -6.97 -2.09
N ASN A 378 -14.17 -7.58 -0.90
CA ASN A 378 -15.46 -8.09 -0.42
C ASN A 378 -16.31 -7.00 0.23
N ALA A 379 -16.26 -5.79 -0.35
CA ALA A 379 -16.90 -4.59 0.13
C ALA A 379 -17.11 -3.62 -1.04
N THR A 380 -17.83 -2.53 -0.78
CA THR A 380 -17.88 -1.40 -1.72
C THR A 380 -16.87 -0.33 -1.31
N ASP A 381 -16.01 0.08 -2.23
CA ASP A 381 -15.05 1.16 -2.00
C ASP A 381 -15.75 2.52 -1.99
N HIS A 382 -15.50 3.28 -0.93
CA HIS A 382 -15.97 4.65 -0.77
C HIS A 382 -14.78 5.59 -0.57
N TRP A 383 -14.55 6.46 -1.55
CA TRP A 383 -13.47 7.43 -1.53
C TRP A 383 -13.84 8.61 -0.65
N VAL A 384 -13.06 8.84 0.41
CA VAL A 384 -13.32 9.89 1.39
C VAL A 384 -12.14 10.83 1.52
N ASP A 385 -12.41 12.11 1.77
CA ASP A 385 -11.37 13.05 2.17
C ASP A 385 -10.85 12.69 3.58
N ILE A 386 -9.58 12.30 3.65
CA ILE A 386 -8.92 11.82 4.87
C ILE A 386 -8.70 12.92 5.91
N ARG A 387 -8.81 14.20 5.53
CA ARG A 387 -8.64 15.32 6.47
C ARG A 387 -9.83 15.41 7.42
N ASN A 388 -10.98 14.92 6.98
CA ASN A 388 -12.24 14.98 7.72
C ASN A 388 -12.73 13.59 8.16
N THR A 389 -12.06 12.52 7.69
CA THR A 389 -12.52 11.14 7.88
C THR A 389 -11.40 10.28 8.45
N PRO A 390 -11.44 9.93 9.75
CA PRO A 390 -10.52 8.96 10.32
C PRO A 390 -10.76 7.58 9.72
N PHE A 391 -9.76 6.70 9.81
CA PHE A 391 -9.91 5.33 9.35
C PHE A 391 -10.95 4.57 10.19
N SER A 392 -11.83 3.83 9.52
CA SER A 392 -12.80 2.91 10.14
C SER A 392 -13.07 1.73 9.21
N LEU A 393 -13.16 0.52 9.76
CA LEU A 393 -13.65 -0.67 9.05
C LEU A 393 -15.18 -0.70 8.96
N ASP A 394 -15.86 0.05 9.82
CA ASP A 394 -17.31 0.06 9.95
C ASP A 394 -17.89 1.35 9.36
N MET A 395 -17.55 1.67 8.11
CA MET A 395 -18.24 2.76 7.37
C MET A 395 -19.70 2.40 7.05
N GLN A 396 -20.25 1.33 7.61
CA GLN A 396 -21.69 1.15 7.69
C GLN A 396 -22.28 2.35 8.44
N THR A 397 -23.07 3.14 7.72
CA THR A 397 -24.05 4.02 8.36
C THR A 397 -25.05 3.10 9.04
N ALA A 398 -24.87 2.82 10.32
CA ALA A 398 -25.78 1.97 11.08
C ALA A 398 -26.70 2.84 11.93
N ILE A 399 -27.94 2.37 12.10
CA ILE A 399 -28.83 2.91 13.13
C ILE A 399 -28.50 2.14 14.40
N LEU A 400 -27.94 2.82 15.40
CA LEU A 400 -27.61 2.24 16.69
C LEU A 400 -28.68 2.63 17.70
N ILE A 401 -29.24 1.64 18.35
CA ILE A 401 -30.28 1.82 19.36
C ILE A 401 -29.66 1.62 20.74
N TRP A 402 -29.77 2.64 21.59
CA TRP A 402 -29.38 2.54 22.98
C TRP A 402 -30.39 1.67 23.74
N LYS A 403 -29.93 0.51 24.24
CA LYS A 403 -30.68 -0.42 25.09
C LYS A 403 -30.56 -0.08 26.57
N GLY A 404 -29.43 0.51 27.00
CA GLY A 404 -29.17 0.84 28.41
C GLY A 404 -29.25 -0.37 29.35
N THR A 405 -28.93 -1.57 28.86
CA THR A 405 -29.15 -2.83 29.59
C THR A 405 -28.15 -3.09 30.71
N ILE A 406 -26.95 -2.48 30.65
CA ILE A 406 -25.86 -2.77 31.58
C ILE A 406 -25.56 -1.57 32.49
N SER A 407 -25.45 -0.37 31.92
CA SER A 407 -25.09 0.84 32.65
C SER A 407 -25.55 2.10 31.90
N ASP A 408 -25.26 3.27 32.46
CA ASP A 408 -25.44 4.58 31.83
C ASP A 408 -24.24 4.99 30.96
N ASP A 409 -23.14 4.24 30.97
CA ASP A 409 -21.91 4.61 30.25
C ASP A 409 -22.06 4.47 28.72
N TRP A 410 -22.04 5.61 28.01
CA TRP A 410 -22.09 5.69 26.54
C TRP A 410 -21.07 4.78 25.85
N PHE A 411 -19.89 4.61 26.46
CA PHE A 411 -18.77 3.86 25.90
C PHE A 411 -18.79 2.37 26.25
N ASN A 412 -19.84 1.88 26.91
CA ASN A 412 -20.02 0.46 27.09
C ASN A 412 -20.75 -0.15 25.87
N PRO A 413 -20.08 -0.94 25.02
CA PRO A 413 -20.67 -1.50 23.81
C PRO A 413 -21.91 -2.36 24.10
N ALA A 414 -21.99 -3.01 25.26
CA ALA A 414 -23.12 -3.85 25.63
C ALA A 414 -24.43 -3.08 25.86
N ASN A 415 -24.38 -1.75 26.01
CA ASN A 415 -25.57 -0.90 26.06
C ASN A 415 -26.18 -0.63 24.67
N TRP A 416 -25.51 -1.00 23.58
CA TRP A 416 -25.96 -0.78 22.20
C TRP A 416 -26.53 -2.06 21.59
N ASP A 417 -27.58 -1.94 20.76
CA ASP A 417 -28.27 -3.04 20.10
C ASP A 417 -27.33 -3.99 19.35
N ILE A 418 -26.41 -3.44 18.57
CA ILE A 418 -25.39 -4.18 17.79
C ILE A 418 -24.06 -4.40 18.54
N THR A 419 -24.02 -4.17 19.86
CA THR A 419 -22.82 -4.39 20.69
C THR A 419 -21.58 -3.58 20.26
N ARG A 420 -21.78 -2.35 19.75
CA ARG A 420 -20.71 -1.44 19.30
C ARG A 420 -21.03 0.00 19.68
N ILE A 421 -20.01 0.80 20.01
CA ILE A 421 -20.15 2.24 20.30
C ILE A 421 -20.37 3.02 18.99
N PRO A 422 -21.29 4.00 18.95
CA PRO A 422 -21.49 4.86 17.78
C PRO A 422 -20.25 5.66 17.37
N THR A 423 -20.09 5.79 16.07
CA THR A 423 -19.09 6.59 15.37
C THR A 423 -19.74 7.83 14.76
N GLN A 424 -18.93 8.72 14.17
CA GLN A 424 -19.39 9.95 13.53
C GLN A 424 -20.31 9.72 12.30
N ASN A 425 -20.41 8.47 11.83
CA ASN A 425 -21.22 8.09 10.68
C ASN A 425 -22.58 7.50 11.10
N ASP A 426 -22.77 7.18 12.37
CA ASP A 426 -23.91 6.41 12.84
C ASP A 426 -25.11 7.29 13.21
N HIS A 427 -26.31 6.78 12.93
CA HIS A 427 -27.53 7.38 13.43
C HIS A 427 -27.89 6.74 14.76
N VAL A 428 -27.95 7.55 15.82
CA VAL A 428 -28.24 7.05 17.16
C VAL A 428 -29.71 7.26 17.50
N ILE A 429 -30.36 6.24 18.05
CA ILE A 429 -31.68 6.32 18.65
C ILE A 429 -31.55 6.04 20.15
N ILE A 430 -31.87 7.03 20.98
CA ILE A 430 -31.95 6.85 22.43
C ILE A 430 -33.39 6.51 22.81
N GLN A 431 -33.59 5.33 23.39
CA GLN A 431 -34.90 4.86 23.86
C GLN A 431 -35.13 5.25 25.32
N ASP A 432 -36.40 5.29 25.73
CA ASP A 432 -36.78 5.49 27.13
C ASP A 432 -36.56 4.20 27.92
N VAL A 433 -35.34 4.03 28.42
CA VAL A 433 -34.88 2.85 29.16
C VAL A 433 -34.35 3.26 30.54
N ILE A 434 -34.16 2.29 31.43
CA ILE A 434 -33.80 2.55 32.84
C ILE A 434 -32.47 3.32 32.93
N ASN A 435 -31.41 2.84 32.26
CA ASN A 435 -30.12 3.51 32.26
C ASN A 435 -30.03 4.43 31.05
N GLN A 436 -30.24 5.73 31.27
CA GLN A 436 -30.09 6.75 30.25
C GLN A 436 -28.60 7.02 29.98
N PRO A 437 -28.18 7.20 28.72
CA PRO A 437 -26.77 7.34 28.38
C PRO A 437 -26.12 8.62 28.95
N VAL A 438 -24.88 8.48 29.39
CA VAL A 438 -24.02 9.54 29.92
C VAL A 438 -22.66 9.52 29.21
N ILE A 439 -22.29 10.65 28.61
CA ILE A 439 -20.92 10.91 28.14
C ILE A 439 -20.18 11.66 29.25
N GLN A 440 -19.21 11.02 29.89
CA GLN A 440 -18.49 11.59 31.04
C GLN A 440 -17.56 12.76 30.64
N ALA A 441 -17.18 13.58 31.63
CA ALA A 441 -16.25 14.69 31.41
C ALA A 441 -14.89 14.18 30.88
N GLY A 442 -14.32 14.91 29.91
CA GLY A 442 -13.07 14.51 29.24
C GLY A 442 -13.23 13.44 28.15
N MET A 443 -14.42 12.88 27.96
CA MET A 443 -14.73 11.92 26.90
C MET A 443 -15.41 12.61 25.70
N GLN A 444 -15.29 12.01 24.53
CA GLN A 444 -15.92 12.48 23.30
C GLN A 444 -16.81 11.38 22.70
N GLY A 445 -18.12 11.61 22.69
CA GLY A 445 -19.07 10.76 21.96
C GLY A 445 -19.14 11.17 20.48
N HIS A 446 -19.52 10.23 19.63
CA HIS A 446 -19.67 10.46 18.20
C HIS A 446 -21.04 9.97 17.72
N ALA A 447 -21.71 10.76 16.89
CA ALA A 447 -22.92 10.34 16.18
C ALA A 447 -23.15 11.28 15.00
N LYS A 448 -23.62 10.77 13.86
CA LYS A 448 -24.06 11.60 12.73
C LYS A 448 -25.33 12.36 13.06
N ASN A 449 -26.36 11.65 13.54
CA ASN A 449 -27.59 12.24 14.07
C ASN A 449 -28.00 11.51 15.35
N ILE A 450 -28.71 12.20 16.25
CA ILE A 450 -29.29 11.60 17.46
C ILE A 450 -30.79 11.87 17.49
N ASN A 451 -31.58 10.80 17.54
CA ASN A 451 -33.00 10.84 17.82
C ASN A 451 -33.24 10.41 19.27
N ILE A 452 -33.72 11.33 20.10
CA ILE A 452 -34.08 11.04 21.50
C ILE A 452 -35.59 10.79 21.55
N SER A 453 -35.98 9.57 21.90
CA SER A 453 -37.39 9.19 22.01
C SER A 453 -38.07 9.95 23.15
N LYS A 454 -39.39 10.13 23.08
CA LYS A 454 -40.17 10.76 24.16
C LYS A 454 -39.96 10.00 25.47
N GLY A 455 -39.53 10.70 26.52
CA GLY A 455 -39.22 10.13 27.85
C GLY A 455 -37.73 9.83 28.07
N ALA A 456 -36.97 9.67 26.99
CA ALA A 456 -35.53 9.41 27.05
C ALA A 456 -34.70 10.68 27.29
N GLN A 457 -33.45 10.49 27.73
CA GLN A 457 -32.50 11.56 28.02
C GLN A 457 -31.08 11.16 27.61
N LEU A 458 -30.28 12.12 27.16
CA LEU A 458 -28.84 11.96 26.96
C LEU A 458 -28.13 13.03 27.78
N VAL A 459 -27.25 12.62 28.68
CA VAL A 459 -26.45 13.54 29.50
C VAL A 459 -25.05 13.66 28.90
N VAL A 460 -24.68 14.86 28.46
CA VAL A 460 -23.34 15.14 27.92
C VAL A 460 -22.55 16.00 28.92
N LYS A 461 -21.62 15.39 29.64
CA LYS A 461 -20.66 16.08 30.52
C LYS A 461 -19.30 16.33 29.85
N GLY A 462 -19.02 15.59 28.77
CA GLY A 462 -17.85 15.76 27.90
C GLY A 462 -18.20 16.53 26.62
N SER A 463 -17.78 16.00 25.47
CA SER A 463 -18.15 16.52 24.16
C SER A 463 -18.90 15.47 23.34
N LEU A 464 -19.73 15.95 22.40
CA LEU A 464 -20.43 15.11 21.44
C LEU A 464 -20.24 15.75 20.06
N ASN A 465 -19.54 15.04 19.17
CA ASN A 465 -19.32 15.49 17.81
C ASN A 465 -20.32 14.81 16.86
N GLY A 466 -21.11 15.65 16.19
CA GLY A 466 -21.84 15.30 14.97
C GLY A 466 -21.50 16.29 13.88
N ASN A 467 -21.50 15.82 12.62
CA ASN A 467 -21.32 16.66 11.44
C ASN A 467 -22.65 17.26 10.98
#